data_AF-X0SD15-F1
#
_entry.id   AF-X0SD15-F1
#
_cell.length_a   1.000
_cell.length_b   1.000
_cell.length_c   1.000
_cell.angle_alpha   90.00
_cell.angle_beta   90.00
_cell.angle_gamma   90.00
#
_symmetry.space_group_name_H-M   'P 1'
#
loop_
_entity.id
_entity.type
_entity.pdbx_description
1 polymer ?
#
loop_
_entity_poly.entity_id
_entity_poly.type
_entity_poly.pdbx_seq_one_letter_code
_entity_poly.pdbx_strand_id
1 'polypeptide(L)'
;MPVGDVFPVIALCIIGIVLFSAGTVNIIGYSFTGIFPIFILNILLGTAGGVLLNMLISGSESSDAISIILVGGTALCGGLAYSFSFSPLFVGMVSGAFLINSTLKRLQTLDALNDTNEIIERIYMFILGTILSPIILMLKKDVFFIFLYALILFVFRSSLKYILSSLWTSRVQSEKDVSSLIWIGLT
;
A
#
# COMPACT_ATOMS: atom_id res chain seq x y z
N MET A 1 20.08 6.58 -13.53
CA MET A 1 18.99 5.86 -12.85
C MET A 1 17.89 6.87 -12.60
N PRO A 2 16.66 6.69 -13.12
CA PRO A 2 15.65 7.73 -13.01
C PRO A 2 15.19 7.82 -11.56
N VAL A 3 15.40 8.99 -10.96
CA VAL A 3 15.06 9.35 -9.57
C VAL A 3 13.54 9.25 -9.31
N GLY A 4 12.73 9.15 -10.38
CA GLY A 4 11.28 8.95 -10.32
C GLY A 4 10.83 7.63 -9.68
N ASP A 5 11.64 6.56 -9.74
CA ASP A 5 11.27 5.25 -9.17
C ASP A 5 11.48 5.17 -7.65
N VAL A 6 12.24 6.11 -7.07
CA VAL A 6 12.56 6.11 -5.63
C VAL A 6 11.38 6.67 -4.81
N PHE A 7 10.56 7.54 -5.41
CA PHE A 7 9.44 8.20 -4.74
C PHE A 7 8.33 7.24 -4.27
N PRO A 8 7.81 6.32 -5.11
CA PRO A 8 6.83 5.34 -4.65
C PRO A 8 7.42 4.41 -3.59
N VAL A 9 8.72 4.07 -3.67
CA VAL A 9 9.40 3.24 -2.65
C VAL A 9 9.50 3.97 -1.32
N ILE A 10 9.89 5.26 -1.30
CA ILE A 10 9.95 6.06 -0.08
C ILE A 10 8.56 6.26 0.52
N ALA A 11 7.54 6.55 -0.30
CA ALA A 11 6.16 6.68 0.16
C ALA A 11 5.65 5.36 0.77
N LEU A 12 5.95 4.23 0.15
CA LEU A 12 5.60 2.90 0.64
C LEU A 12 6.36 2.55 1.94
N CYS A 13 7.61 2.97 2.07
CA CYS A 13 8.37 2.87 3.32
C CYS A 13 7.79 3.75 4.44
N ILE A 14 7.40 4.99 4.15
CA ILE A 14 6.80 5.90 5.15
C ILE A 14 5.43 5.38 5.59
N ILE A 15 4.57 4.97 4.63
CA ILE A 15 3.28 4.34 4.93
C ILE A 15 3.49 3.05 5.74
N GLY A 16 4.48 2.26 5.37
CA GLY A 16 4.83 1.03 6.08
C GLY A 16 5.50 1.24 7.44
N ILE A 17 6.04 2.41 7.76
CA ILE A 17 6.46 2.72 9.14
C ILE A 17 5.27 3.19 9.97
N VAL A 18 4.34 3.95 9.37
CA VAL A 18 3.15 4.49 10.06
C VAL A 18 2.09 3.42 10.33
N LEU A 19 1.98 2.41 9.48
CA LEU A 19 1.00 1.32 9.64
C LEU A 19 1.43 0.21 10.62
N PHE A 20 2.67 0.23 11.13
CA PHE A 20 3.14 -0.83 12.00
C PHE A 20 3.05 -0.47 13.48
N SER A 21 2.24 -1.25 14.19
CA SER A 21 2.36 -1.39 15.64
C SER A 21 3.55 -2.31 15.95
N ALA A 22 4.32 -1.99 16.99
CA ALA A 22 5.44 -2.80 17.47
C ALA A 22 4.93 -4.14 18.02
N GLY A 23 4.71 -5.10 17.12
CA GLY A 23 4.33 -6.47 17.46
C GLY A 23 5.54 -7.38 17.66
N THR A 24 5.26 -8.61 18.09
CA THR A 24 6.23 -9.71 18.08
C THR A 24 5.84 -10.68 16.98
N VAL A 25 6.75 -10.96 16.05
CA VAL A 25 6.52 -11.96 14.99
C VAL A 25 7.28 -13.23 15.35
N ASN A 26 6.56 -14.36 15.42
CA ASN A 26 7.15 -15.67 15.64
C ASN A 26 7.24 -16.44 14.33
N ILE A 27 8.47 -16.74 13.90
CA ILE A 27 8.74 -17.59 12.73
C ILE A 27 9.51 -18.80 13.22
N ILE A 28 8.89 -19.99 13.17
CA ILE A 28 9.57 -21.28 13.39
C ILE A 28 10.44 -21.26 14.66
N GLY A 29 9.87 -20.82 15.78
CA GLY A 29 10.55 -20.78 17.08
C GLY A 29 11.44 -19.56 17.35
N TYR A 30 11.65 -18.67 16.38
CA TYR A 30 12.35 -17.40 16.57
C TYR A 30 11.38 -16.24 16.72
N SER A 31 11.51 -15.48 17.80
CA SER A 31 10.75 -14.27 18.06
C SER A 31 11.55 -13.04 17.62
N PHE A 32 11.05 -12.35 16.60
CA PHE A 32 11.60 -11.06 16.19
C PHE A 32 10.83 -9.95 16.92
N THR A 33 11.58 -9.10 17.62
CA THR A 33 11.06 -7.92 18.30
C THR A 33 11.65 -6.66 17.67
N GLY A 34 10.81 -5.66 17.43
CA GLY A 34 11.21 -4.39 16.83
C GLY A 34 10.62 -4.14 15.46
N ILE A 35 10.37 -2.86 15.17
CA ILE A 35 9.66 -2.39 13.97
C ILE A 35 10.46 -2.70 12.70
N PHE A 36 11.77 -2.51 12.74
CA PHE A 36 12.65 -2.63 11.57
C PHE A 36 12.78 -4.06 11.01
N PRO A 37 13.08 -5.11 11.82
CA PRO A 37 13.16 -6.48 11.31
C PRO A 37 11.80 -6.98 10.80
N ILE A 38 10.71 -6.61 11.49
CA ILE A 38 9.34 -6.96 11.07
C ILE A 38 9.03 -6.30 9.73
N PHE A 39 9.37 -5.03 9.55
CA PHE A 39 9.18 -4.30 8.30
C PHE A 39 9.91 -4.98 7.13
N ILE A 40 11.19 -5.35 7.31
CA ILE A 40 11.97 -6.06 6.29
C ILE A 40 11.33 -7.41 5.94
N LEU A 41 10.89 -8.17 6.95
CA LEU A 41 10.25 -9.48 6.74
C LEU A 41 8.95 -9.35 5.92
N ASN A 42 8.15 -8.31 6.18
CA ASN A 42 6.97 -8.06 5.37
C ASN A 42 7.30 -7.68 3.93
N ILE A 43 8.36 -6.89 3.70
CA ILE A 43 8.84 -6.60 2.35
C ILE A 43 9.28 -7.89 1.66
N LEU A 44 10.09 -8.71 2.33
CA LEU A 44 10.56 -9.99 1.78
C LEU A 44 9.39 -10.89 1.39
N LEU A 45 8.41 -11.06 2.29
CA LEU A 45 7.21 -11.84 2.00
C LEU A 45 6.40 -11.26 0.83
N GLY A 46 6.25 -9.93 0.79
CA GLY A 46 5.57 -9.24 -0.32
C GLY A 46 6.28 -9.43 -1.65
N THR A 47 7.61 -9.29 -1.69
CA THR A 47 8.40 -9.52 -2.91
C THR A 47 8.32 -10.98 -3.36
N ALA A 48 8.40 -11.94 -2.43
CA ALA A 48 8.24 -13.36 -2.74
C ALA A 48 6.86 -13.67 -3.32
N GLY A 49 5.80 -13.10 -2.75
CA GLY A 49 4.43 -13.20 -3.28
C GLY A 49 4.31 -12.62 -4.70
N GLY A 50 4.92 -11.46 -4.93
CA GLY A 50 4.95 -10.81 -6.25
C GLY A 50 5.69 -11.63 -7.30
N VAL A 51 6.83 -12.26 -6.93
CA VAL A 51 7.57 -13.17 -7.81
C VAL A 51 6.75 -14.41 -8.16
N LEU A 52 6.12 -15.05 -7.18
CA LEU A 52 5.27 -16.24 -7.40
C LEU A 52 4.10 -15.92 -8.33
N LEU A 53 3.41 -14.81 -8.10
CA LEU A 53 2.34 -14.35 -8.98
C LEU A 53 2.85 -14.04 -10.39
N ASN A 54 4.02 -13.40 -10.54
CA ASN A 54 4.60 -13.13 -11.85
C ASN A 54 4.91 -14.44 -12.61
N MET A 55 5.46 -15.45 -11.93
CA MET A 55 5.68 -16.77 -12.52
C MET A 55 4.37 -17.40 -13.02
N LEU A 56 3.31 -17.34 -12.22
CA LEU A 56 1.99 -17.88 -12.60
C LEU A 56 1.36 -17.12 -13.77
N ILE A 57 1.45 -15.78 -13.78
CA ILE A 57 0.92 -14.94 -14.87
C ILE A 57 1.73 -15.15 -16.15
N SER A 58 3.04 -15.34 -16.05
CA SER A 58 3.91 -15.57 -17.22
C SER A 58 3.54 -16.85 -17.98
N GLY A 59 3.04 -17.88 -17.27
CA GLY A 59 2.57 -19.13 -17.85
C GLY A 59 1.12 -19.11 -18.33
N SER A 60 0.39 -18.01 -18.13
CA SER A 60 -1.02 -17.89 -18.51
C SER A 60 -1.20 -17.05 -19.78
N GLU A 61 -1.96 -17.55 -20.75
CA GLU A 61 -2.21 -16.85 -22.01
C GLU A 61 -3.55 -16.09 -22.05
N SER A 62 -4.55 -16.52 -21.27
CA SER A 62 -5.88 -15.89 -21.25
C SER A 62 -6.01 -14.81 -20.16
N SER A 63 -6.74 -13.74 -20.47
CA SER A 63 -7.09 -12.65 -19.54
C SER A 63 -7.84 -13.17 -18.31
N ASP A 64 -8.76 -14.11 -18.52
CA ASP A 64 -9.63 -14.62 -17.47
C ASP A 64 -8.86 -15.50 -16.47
N ALA A 65 -7.84 -16.22 -16.94
CA ALA A 65 -6.96 -16.95 -16.05
C ALA A 65 -6.04 -16.00 -15.25
N ILE A 66 -5.61 -14.88 -15.84
CA ILE A 66 -4.81 -13.87 -15.14
C ILE A 66 -5.60 -13.24 -14.00
N SER A 67 -6.88 -12.89 -14.20
CA SER A 67 -7.73 -12.34 -13.13
C SER A 67 -7.95 -13.33 -11.99
N ILE A 68 -8.20 -14.61 -12.29
CA ILE A 68 -8.33 -15.67 -11.27
C ILE A 68 -7.02 -15.86 -10.50
N ILE A 69 -5.87 -15.86 -11.18
CA ILE A 69 -4.55 -15.97 -10.55
C ILE A 69 -4.27 -14.76 -9.65
N LEU A 70 -4.63 -13.56 -10.08
CA LEU A 70 -4.49 -12.34 -9.29
C LEU A 70 -5.33 -12.40 -8.01
N VAL A 71 -6.62 -12.72 -8.12
CA VAL A 71 -7.52 -12.83 -6.96
C VAL A 71 -7.09 -13.96 -6.03
N GLY A 72 -6.85 -15.15 -6.57
CA GLY A 72 -6.44 -16.32 -5.79
C GLY A 72 -5.07 -16.15 -5.13
N GLY A 73 -4.11 -15.60 -5.85
CA GLY A 73 -2.76 -15.41 -5.33
C GLY A 73 -2.64 -14.24 -4.36
N THR A 74 -3.42 -13.16 -4.53
CA THR A 74 -3.53 -12.10 -3.50
C THR A 74 -4.20 -12.63 -2.24
N ALA A 75 -5.25 -13.45 -2.36
CA ALA A 75 -5.87 -14.12 -1.21
C ALA A 75 -4.91 -15.08 -0.50
N LEU A 76 -4.10 -15.84 -1.26
CA LEU A 76 -3.08 -16.74 -0.71
C LEU A 76 -1.98 -15.98 0.03
N CYS A 77 -1.45 -14.91 -0.58
CA CYS A 77 -0.46 -14.05 0.07
C CYS A 77 -1.01 -13.40 1.34
N GLY A 78 -2.27 -12.95 1.30
CA GLY A 78 -2.97 -12.39 2.46
C GLY A 78 -3.17 -13.40 3.58
N GLY A 79 -3.58 -14.63 3.24
CA GLY A 79 -3.75 -15.73 4.18
C GLY A 79 -2.44 -16.14 4.86
N LEU A 80 -1.36 -16.29 4.08
CA LEU A 80 -0.03 -16.59 4.61
C LEU A 80 0.47 -15.46 5.51
N ALA A 81 0.30 -14.20 5.10
CA ALA A 81 0.68 -13.06 5.92
C ALA A 81 -0.07 -13.08 7.27
N TYR A 82 -1.37 -13.35 7.25
CA TYR A 82 -2.16 -13.45 8.48
C TYR A 82 -1.69 -14.61 9.39
N SER A 83 -1.41 -15.79 8.83
CA SER A 83 -0.91 -16.94 9.60
C SER A 83 0.42 -16.68 10.30
N PHE A 84 1.30 -15.87 9.70
CA PHE A 84 2.58 -15.49 10.29
C PHE A 84 2.52 -14.20 11.11
N SER A 85 1.33 -13.68 11.43
CA SER A 85 1.14 -12.40 12.16
C SER A 85 1.77 -11.19 11.45
N PHE A 86 1.91 -11.26 10.12
CA PHE A 86 2.30 -10.14 9.28
C PHE A 86 1.08 -9.32 8.87
N SER A 87 1.31 -8.09 8.39
CA SER A 87 0.24 -7.22 7.90
C SER A 87 -0.18 -7.66 6.49
N PRO A 88 -1.37 -8.27 6.30
CA PRO A 88 -1.78 -8.80 5.00
C PRO A 88 -1.91 -7.69 3.94
N LEU A 89 -2.36 -6.51 4.37
CA LEU A 89 -2.49 -5.34 3.51
C LEU A 89 -1.13 -4.87 2.99
N PHE A 90 -0.13 -4.81 3.88
CA PHE A 90 1.18 -4.32 3.48
C PHE A 90 1.91 -5.32 2.57
N VAL A 91 1.85 -6.61 2.89
CA VAL A 91 2.38 -7.68 2.04
C VAL A 91 1.70 -7.67 0.66
N GLY A 92 0.37 -7.49 0.62
CA GLY A 92 -0.39 -7.35 -0.63
C GLY A 92 0.04 -6.14 -1.46
N MET A 93 0.23 -4.97 -0.82
CA MET A 93 0.71 -3.76 -1.50
C MET A 93 2.10 -3.94 -2.12
N VAL A 94 3.06 -4.50 -1.35
CA VAL A 94 4.43 -4.76 -1.85
C VAL A 94 4.40 -5.77 -3.00
N SER A 95 3.61 -6.84 -2.86
CA SER A 95 3.43 -7.85 -3.90
C SER A 95 2.85 -7.26 -5.18
N GLY A 96 1.80 -6.43 -5.08
CA GLY A 96 1.18 -5.76 -6.23
C GLY A 96 2.13 -4.77 -6.91
N ALA A 97 2.85 -3.96 -6.14
CA ALA A 97 3.83 -3.02 -6.68
C ALA A 97 4.95 -3.75 -7.43
N PHE A 98 5.47 -4.85 -6.87
CA PHE A 98 6.48 -5.68 -7.53
C PHE A 98 5.93 -6.35 -8.79
N LEU A 99 4.71 -6.87 -8.75
CA LEU A 99 4.06 -7.53 -9.86
C LEU A 99 3.88 -6.59 -11.07
N ILE A 100 3.36 -5.39 -10.84
CA ILE A 100 3.15 -4.39 -11.91
C ILE A 100 4.48 -4.00 -12.55
N ASN A 101 5.56 -3.97 -11.76
CA ASN A 101 6.88 -3.60 -12.26
C ASN A 101 7.63 -4.75 -12.96
N SER A 102 7.32 -6.00 -12.62
CA SER A 102 8.05 -7.19 -13.10
C SER A 102 7.33 -7.97 -14.21
N THR A 103 6.05 -7.71 -14.45
CA THR A 103 5.25 -8.39 -15.49
C THR A 103 5.49 -7.79 -16.87
N LEU A 104 5.78 -8.65 -17.86
CA LEU A 104 5.83 -8.24 -19.28
C LEU A 104 4.43 -7.96 -19.85
N LYS A 105 3.38 -8.57 -19.28
CA LYS A 105 1.97 -8.39 -19.64
C LYS A 105 1.28 -7.32 -18.80
N ARG A 106 1.93 -6.16 -18.64
CA ARG A 106 1.51 -5.10 -17.71
C ARG A 106 0.09 -4.57 -17.99
N LEU A 107 -0.27 -4.38 -19.26
CA LEU A 107 -1.60 -3.88 -19.66
C LEU A 107 -2.73 -4.86 -19.25
N GLN A 108 -2.63 -6.12 -19.65
CA GLN A 108 -3.62 -7.15 -19.30
C GLN A 108 -3.76 -7.34 -17.79
N THR A 109 -2.65 -7.22 -17.06
CA THR A 109 -2.63 -7.31 -15.60
C THR A 109 -3.33 -6.11 -14.96
N LEU A 110 -3.13 -4.90 -15.50
CA LEU A 110 -3.79 -3.68 -15.05
C LEU A 110 -5.29 -3.68 -15.35
N ASP A 111 -5.69 -4.14 -16.54
CA ASP A 111 -7.10 -4.25 -16.92
C ASP A 111 -7.83 -5.24 -16.00
N ALA A 112 -7.24 -6.42 -15.77
CA ALA A 112 -7.77 -7.41 -14.84
C ALA A 112 -7.84 -6.89 -13.39
N LEU A 113 -6.84 -6.11 -12.95
CA LEU A 113 -6.85 -5.45 -11.64
C LEU A 113 -7.97 -4.41 -11.54
N ASN A 114 -8.20 -3.62 -12.59
CA ASN A 114 -9.22 -2.59 -12.60
C ASN A 114 -10.63 -3.18 -12.53
N ASP A 115 -10.90 -4.21 -13.33
CA ASP A 115 -12.19 -4.93 -13.31
C ASP A 115 -12.45 -5.56 -11.94
N THR A 116 -11.43 -6.18 -11.37
CA THR A 116 -11.51 -6.77 -10.01
C THR A 116 -11.75 -5.69 -8.96
N ASN A 117 -11.07 -4.55 -9.06
CA ASN A 117 -11.24 -3.43 -8.14
C ASN A 117 -12.65 -2.86 -8.20
N GLU A 118 -13.24 -2.70 -9.40
CA GLU A 118 -14.61 -2.23 -9.54
C GLU A 118 -15.62 -3.16 -8.86
N ILE A 119 -15.43 -4.48 -9.00
CA ILE A 119 -16.26 -5.48 -8.31
C ILE A 119 -16.12 -5.36 -6.79
N ILE A 120 -14.88 -5.29 -6.30
CA ILE A 120 -14.59 -5.15 -4.86
C ILE A 120 -15.20 -3.85 -4.31
N GLU A 121 -15.07 -2.74 -5.03
CA GLU A 121 -15.62 -1.45 -4.63
C GLU A 121 -17.14 -1.51 -4.49
N ARG A 122 -17.85 -2.10 -5.46
CA ARG A 122 -19.30 -2.30 -5.38
C ARG A 122 -19.71 -3.14 -4.18
N ILE A 123 -19.01 -4.25 -3.93
CA ILE A 123 -19.26 -5.12 -2.77
C ILE A 123 -18.98 -4.36 -1.47
N TYR A 124 -17.89 -3.60 -1.41
CA TYR A 124 -17.51 -2.84 -0.23
C TYR A 124 -18.51 -1.73 0.08
N MET A 125 -18.97 -0.98 -0.94
CA MET A 125 -20.04 0.00 -0.77
C MET A 125 -21.34 -0.64 -0.27
N PHE A 126 -21.68 -1.83 -0.76
CA PHE A 126 -22.85 -2.58 -0.30
C PHE A 126 -22.72 -3.02 1.16
N ILE A 127 -21.57 -3.56 1.56
CA ILE A 127 -21.30 -3.97 2.96
C ILE A 127 -21.32 -2.75 3.87
N LEU A 128 -20.67 -1.65 3.48
CA LEU A 128 -20.71 -0.42 4.26
C LEU A 128 -22.13 0.09 4.40
N GLY A 129 -22.91 0.18 3.32
CA GLY A 129 -24.30 0.63 3.38
C GLY A 129 -25.19 -0.24 4.30
N THR A 130 -25.01 -1.56 4.25
CA THR A 130 -25.78 -2.50 5.10
C THR A 130 -25.38 -2.45 6.57
N ILE A 131 -24.11 -2.18 6.89
CA ILE A 131 -23.64 -2.00 8.27
C ILE A 131 -24.01 -0.61 8.82
N LEU A 132 -23.85 0.45 8.02
CA LEU A 132 -24.07 1.83 8.45
C LEU A 132 -25.55 2.13 8.68
N SER A 133 -26.44 1.60 7.84
CA SER A 133 -27.89 1.84 7.91
C SER A 133 -28.51 1.50 9.29
N PRO A 134 -28.31 0.30 9.87
CA PRO A 134 -28.85 -0.02 11.19
C PRO A 134 -28.14 0.72 12.33
N ILE A 135 -26.83 0.98 12.21
CA ILE A 135 -26.04 1.69 13.22
C ILE A 135 -26.50 3.14 13.34
N ILE A 136 -26.69 3.85 12.23
CA ILE A 136 -27.16 5.25 12.21
C ILE A 136 -28.60 5.35 12.72
N LEU A 137 -29.46 4.37 12.43
CA LEU A 137 -30.84 4.31 12.93
C LEU A 137 -30.90 4.10 14.45
N MET A 138 -29.93 3.40 15.05
CA MET A 138 -29.82 3.22 16.51
C MET A 138 -29.14 4.40 17.23
N LEU A 139 -28.29 5.16 16.55
CA LEU A 139 -27.48 6.25 17.10
C LEU A 139 -28.07 7.65 16.88
N LYS A 140 -29.39 7.82 17.03
CA LYS A 140 -30.06 9.16 16.96
C LYS A 140 -29.47 10.22 17.91
N LYS A 141 -28.59 9.84 18.84
CA LYS A 141 -27.97 10.74 19.83
C LYS A 141 -26.57 11.27 19.47
N ASP A 142 -25.90 10.74 18.43
CA ASP A 142 -24.45 10.95 18.24
C ASP A 142 -24.05 11.60 16.90
N VAL A 143 -24.94 12.40 16.29
CA VAL A 143 -24.59 13.21 15.10
C VAL A 143 -23.39 14.14 15.37
N PHE A 144 -23.24 14.61 16.61
CA PHE A 144 -22.10 15.41 17.05
C PHE A 144 -20.76 14.64 16.98
N PHE A 145 -20.73 13.35 17.35
CA PHE A 145 -19.51 12.54 17.27
C PHE A 145 -19.12 12.23 15.82
N ILE A 146 -20.10 12.02 14.94
CA ILE A 146 -19.85 11.85 13.51
C ILE A 146 -19.25 13.13 12.92
N PHE A 147 -19.79 14.30 13.28
CA PHE A 147 -19.25 15.58 12.85
C PHE A 147 -17.85 15.84 13.41
N LEU A 148 -17.61 15.54 14.69
CA LEU A 148 -16.29 15.65 15.31
C LEU A 148 -15.27 14.73 14.64
N TYR A 149 -15.65 13.48 14.32
CA TYR A 149 -14.80 12.52 13.64
C TYR A 149 -14.46 12.97 12.21
N ALA A 150 -15.46 13.47 11.48
CA ALA A 150 -15.25 14.05 10.15
C ALA A 150 -14.31 15.27 10.19
N LEU A 151 -14.45 16.13 11.21
CA LEU A 151 -13.60 17.31 11.39
C LEU A 151 -12.15 16.92 11.75
N ILE A 152 -11.96 15.94 12.64
CA ILE A 152 -10.63 15.39 12.97
C ILE A 152 -9.98 14.81 11.72
N LEU A 153 -10.71 14.01 10.93
CA LEU A 153 -10.20 13.46 9.68
C LEU A 153 -9.83 14.56 8.66
N PHE A 154 -10.64 15.62 8.57
CA PHE A 154 -10.39 16.73 7.66
C PHE A 154 -9.13 17.53 8.04
N VAL A 155 -8.98 17.85 9.33
CA VAL A 155 -7.80 18.55 9.86
C VAL A 155 -6.56 17.69 9.71
N PHE A 156 -6.63 16.41 10.05
CA PHE A 156 -5.52 15.47 9.92
C PHE A 156 -5.08 15.27 8.46
N ARG A 157 -6.05 15.15 7.54
CA ARG A 157 -5.75 15.05 6.10
C ARG A 157 -5.08 16.33 5.58
N SER A 158 -5.57 17.49 6.01
CA SER A 158 -5.03 18.79 5.59
C SER A 158 -3.62 19.02 6.13
N SER A 159 -3.36 18.68 7.38
CA SER A 159 -2.04 18.81 8.00
C SER A 159 -1.02 17.86 7.37
N LEU A 160 -1.38 16.59 7.10
CA LEU A 160 -0.52 15.65 6.39
C LEU A 160 -0.13 16.16 5.00
N LYS A 161 -1.11 16.68 4.24
CA LYS A 161 -0.85 17.23 2.90
C LYS A 161 0.10 18.43 2.98
N TYR A 162 -0.06 19.29 3.99
CA TYR A 162 0.80 20.45 4.17
C TYR A 162 2.23 20.07 4.57
N ILE A 163 2.41 19.10 5.48
CA ILE A 163 3.72 18.59 5.89
C ILE A 163 4.45 17.90 4.73
N LEU A 164 3.74 17.08 3.95
CA LEU A 164 4.30 16.45 2.75
C LEU A 164 4.71 17.49 1.70
N SER A 165 3.89 18.52 1.50
CA SER A 165 4.22 19.62 0.58
C SER A 165 5.43 20.43 1.05
N SER A 166 5.56 20.72 2.35
CA SER A 166 6.67 21.51 2.87
C SER A 166 7.99 20.75 2.85
N LEU A 167 7.96 19.44 3.12
CA LEU A 167 9.11 18.55 2.94
C LEU A 167 9.54 18.47 1.47
N TRP A 168 8.58 18.50 0.53
CA TRP A 168 8.86 18.50 -0.90
C TRP A 168 9.51 19.81 -1.36
N THR A 169 8.97 20.97 -0.95
CA THR A 169 9.57 22.27 -1.31
C THR A 169 10.96 22.45 -0.72
N SER A 170 11.19 21.97 0.50
CA SER A 170 12.52 22.02 1.15
C SER A 170 13.57 21.19 0.39
N ARG A 171 13.21 19.99 -0.10
CA ARG A 171 14.12 19.17 -0.91
C ARG A 171 14.40 19.77 -2.29
N VAL A 172 13.38 20.31 -2.96
CA VAL A 172 13.55 20.95 -4.28
C VAL A 172 14.40 22.22 -4.18
N GLN A 173 14.30 22.99 -3.10
CA GLN A 173 15.19 24.13 -2.85
C GLN A 173 16.63 23.69 -2.61
N SER A 174 16.85 22.62 -1.82
CA SER A 174 18.19 22.07 -1.62
C SER A 174 18.86 21.61 -2.92
N GLU A 175 18.10 21.11 -3.88
CA GLU A 175 18.63 20.65 -5.17
C GLU A 175 18.97 21.82 -6.10
N LYS A 176 18.17 22.90 -6.06
CA LYS A 176 18.46 24.15 -6.78
C LYS A 176 19.69 24.88 -6.24
N ASP A 177 19.89 24.90 -4.92
CA ASP A 177 21.06 25.53 -4.31
C ASP A 177 22.38 24.78 -4.63
N VAL A 178 22.33 23.46 -4.73
CA VAL A 178 23.49 22.66 -5.16
C VAL A 178 23.79 22.90 -6.64
N SER A 179 22.77 22.98 -7.51
CA SER A 179 23.00 23.28 -8.93
C SER A 179 23.56 24.69 -9.17
N SER A 180 23.10 25.70 -8.42
CA SER A 180 23.61 27.07 -8.55
C SER A 180 25.06 27.20 -8.04
N LEU A 181 25.43 26.48 -6.98
CA LEU A 181 26.82 26.38 -6.50
C LEU A 181 27.75 25.72 -7.53
N ILE A 182 27.27 24.68 -8.24
CA ILE A 182 28.05 24.03 -9.31
C ILE A 182 28.27 24.98 -10.49
N TRP A 183 27.26 25.79 -10.85
CA TRP A 183 27.39 26.78 -11.93
C TRP A 183 28.32 27.94 -11.58
N ILE A 184 28.34 28.39 -10.32
CA ILE A 184 29.25 29.46 -9.85
C ILE A 184 30.69 28.95 -9.70
N GLY A 185 30.89 27.65 -9.42
CA GLY A 185 32.23 27.05 -9.37
C GLY A 185 32.85 26.72 -10.73
N LEU A 186 32.09 26.86 -11.82
CA LEU A 186 32.50 26.57 -13.20
C LEU A 186 32.67 27.82 -14.08
N THR A 187 32.51 29.02 -13.51
CA THR A 187 32.81 30.33 -14.12
C THR A 187 33.96 31.00 -13.36
#